data_AF-A0A6J0UAG5-F1
#
_entry.id   AF-A0A6J0UAG5-F1
#
_cell.length_a   1.000
_cell.length_b   1.000
_cell.length_c   1.000
_cell.angle_alpha   90.00
_cell.angle_beta   90.00
_cell.angle_gamma   90.00
#
_symmetry.space_group_name_H-M   'P 1'
#
loop_
_entity.id
_entity.type
_entity.pdbx_description
1 polymer ?
#
loop_
_entity_poly.entity_id
_entity_poly.type
_entity_poly.pdbx_seq_one_letter_code
_entity_poly.pdbx_strand_id
1 'polypeptide(L)'
;MAEPAAHPVPRLQRMRSSSLSHESLWGSPEVWPAREEVRARVLVLNTGGTIGMGGSECDGGLAPQANKLVEALKKMPMLHDAEYTKSTKLYDSCEFPEDTLVLPLSKRKKRIIYTILEYSPLLDSCNMTTDDWAKIARDLEKYSAETQCSTYCEE
;
A
#
# COMPACT_ATOMS: atom_id res chain seq x y z
N MET A 1 -62.67 75.97 -3.73
CA MET A 1 -62.50 74.82 -2.82
C MET A 1 -62.68 73.57 -3.66
N ALA A 2 -61.65 72.72 -3.70
CA ALA A 2 -61.34 71.81 -4.81
C ALA A 2 -61.92 70.38 -4.66
N GLU A 3 -62.05 69.72 -5.81
CA GLU A 3 -62.50 68.33 -6.08
C GLU A 3 -61.79 67.21 -5.28
N PRO A 4 -62.38 66.00 -5.20
CA PRO A 4 -61.83 64.88 -4.45
C PRO A 4 -60.75 64.12 -5.25
N ALA A 5 -59.63 63.83 -4.60
CA ALA A 5 -58.54 63.02 -5.17
C ALA A 5 -58.83 61.52 -5.07
N ALA A 6 -58.73 60.81 -6.18
CA ALA A 6 -58.89 59.35 -6.30
C ALA A 6 -57.77 58.58 -5.56
N HIS A 7 -58.14 57.52 -4.85
CA HIS A 7 -57.20 56.60 -4.21
C HIS A 7 -56.65 55.56 -5.20
N PRO A 8 -55.33 55.30 -5.24
CA PRO A 8 -54.78 54.23 -6.08
C PRO A 8 -54.95 52.85 -5.39
N VAL A 9 -55.45 51.88 -6.16
CA VAL A 9 -55.56 50.47 -5.78
C VAL A 9 -54.18 49.80 -5.81
N PRO A 10 -53.79 48.96 -4.83
CA PRO A 10 -52.49 48.30 -4.86
C PRO A 10 -52.42 47.30 -6.01
N ARG A 11 -51.42 47.47 -6.87
CA ARG A 11 -51.10 46.54 -7.96
C ARG A 11 -50.47 45.29 -7.35
N LEU A 12 -51.18 44.16 -7.37
CA LEU A 12 -50.64 42.85 -7.00
C LEU A 12 -49.42 42.53 -7.87
N GLN A 13 -48.22 42.70 -7.31
CA GLN A 13 -47.00 42.22 -7.94
C GLN A 13 -47.01 40.70 -7.85
N ARG A 14 -47.04 40.06 -9.03
CA ARG A 14 -46.84 38.62 -9.18
C ARG A 14 -45.44 38.29 -8.63
N MET A 15 -45.38 37.68 -7.46
CA MET A 15 -44.15 37.09 -6.95
C MET A 15 -43.63 36.11 -8.01
N ARG A 16 -42.48 36.44 -8.60
CA ARG A 16 -41.74 35.48 -9.41
C ARG A 16 -41.24 34.43 -8.44
N SER A 17 -41.82 33.23 -8.52
CA SER A 17 -41.24 32.02 -7.95
C SER A 17 -39.81 31.93 -8.47
N SER A 18 -38.83 32.19 -7.61
CA SER A 18 -37.45 31.80 -7.86
C SER A 18 -37.46 30.28 -7.91
N SER A 19 -37.41 29.73 -9.12
CA SER A 19 -37.11 28.31 -9.32
C SER A 19 -35.74 28.06 -8.71
N LEU A 20 -35.71 27.51 -7.50
CA LEU A 20 -34.50 26.92 -6.96
C LEU A 20 -34.11 25.81 -7.92
N SER A 21 -32.94 25.94 -8.55
CA SER A 21 -32.36 24.83 -9.31
C SER A 21 -32.15 23.66 -8.35
N HIS A 22 -32.41 22.46 -8.85
CA HIS A 22 -32.26 21.18 -8.14
C HIS A 22 -30.86 20.97 -7.51
N GLU A 23 -29.86 21.76 -7.94
CA GLU A 23 -28.49 21.75 -7.44
C GLU A 23 -28.29 22.41 -6.07
N SER A 24 -29.32 23.00 -5.47
CA SER A 24 -29.21 23.66 -4.15
C SER A 24 -29.54 22.74 -2.96
N LEU A 25 -30.04 21.52 -3.23
CA LEU A 25 -30.42 20.54 -2.19
C LEU A 25 -29.41 19.41 -2.00
N TRP A 26 -28.59 19.13 -3.02
CA TRP A 26 -27.40 18.30 -2.86
C TRP A 26 -26.23 19.26 -2.82
N GLY A 27 -25.64 19.46 -1.62
CA GLY A 27 -24.37 20.16 -1.50
C GLY A 27 -23.39 19.67 -2.56
N SER A 28 -22.49 20.55 -3.00
CA SER A 28 -21.43 20.22 -3.97
C SER A 28 -20.95 18.80 -3.73
N PRO A 29 -20.87 17.93 -4.77
CA PRO A 29 -20.46 16.55 -4.57
C PRO A 29 -19.18 16.63 -3.77
N GLU A 30 -19.22 16.18 -2.51
CA GLU A 30 -18.07 16.22 -1.64
C GLU A 30 -16.98 15.57 -2.47
N VAL A 31 -15.97 16.37 -2.85
CA VAL A 31 -14.76 15.83 -3.42
C VAL A 31 -14.17 15.08 -2.25
N TRP A 32 -14.60 13.82 -2.09
CA TRP A 32 -13.97 12.89 -1.18
C TRP A 32 -12.49 13.01 -1.51
N PRO A 33 -11.63 13.46 -0.57
CA PRO A 33 -10.23 13.60 -0.87
C PRO A 33 -9.80 12.29 -1.48
N ALA A 34 -9.26 12.36 -2.69
CA ALA A 34 -8.81 11.20 -3.43
C ALA A 34 -7.91 10.44 -2.46
N ARG A 35 -8.40 9.32 -1.89
CA ARG A 35 -7.76 8.67 -0.73
C ARG A 35 -6.26 8.63 -0.98
N GLU A 36 -5.50 9.26 -0.08
CA GLU A 36 -4.05 9.30 -0.17
C GLU A 36 -3.54 7.85 -0.24
N GLU A 37 -2.40 7.64 -0.92
CA GLU A 37 -1.84 6.30 -1.05
C GLU A 37 -1.56 5.73 0.34
N VAL A 38 -2.30 4.69 0.73
CA VAL A 38 -2.06 4.01 2.00
C VAL A 38 -0.93 3.01 1.81
N ARG A 39 0.17 3.18 2.55
CA ARG A 39 1.30 2.24 2.53
C ARG A 39 1.14 1.18 3.61
N ALA A 40 1.51 -0.06 3.29
CA ALA A 40 1.64 -1.14 4.26
C ALA A 40 2.99 -1.84 4.08
N ARG A 41 3.61 -2.20 5.20
CA ARG A 41 4.89 -2.92 5.23
C ARG A 41 4.64 -4.40 5.53
N VAL A 42 5.32 -5.28 4.81
CA VAL A 42 5.23 -6.75 4.98
C VAL A 42 6.63 -7.32 5.07
N LEU A 43 6.89 -8.17 6.07
CA LEU A 43 8.10 -8.96 6.13
C LEU A 43 7.84 -10.33 5.48
N VAL A 44 8.73 -10.75 4.59
CA VAL A 44 8.69 -12.07 3.94
C VAL A 44 9.88 -12.88 4.46
N LEU A 45 9.61 -13.90 5.27
CA LEU A 45 10.63 -14.84 5.73
C LEU A 45 10.83 -15.93 4.67
N ASN A 46 11.96 -15.89 3.96
CA ASN A 46 12.31 -16.93 3.00
C ASN A 46 13.14 -18.02 3.68
N THR A 47 12.48 -19.12 4.06
CA THR A 47 13.11 -20.28 4.72
C THR A 47 13.66 -21.32 3.75
N GLY A 48 13.36 -21.19 2.45
CA GLY A 48 13.75 -22.13 1.40
C GLY A 48 12.58 -22.79 0.69
N GLY A 49 12.69 -24.08 0.43
CA GLY A 49 11.79 -24.86 -0.43
C GLY A 49 12.00 -24.60 -1.92
N THR A 50 11.16 -25.22 -2.75
CA THR A 50 11.35 -25.24 -4.21
C THR A 50 11.24 -23.87 -4.89
N ILE A 51 10.55 -22.91 -4.27
CA ILE A 51 10.30 -21.59 -4.86
C ILE A 51 11.58 -20.79 -5.17
N GLY A 52 12.66 -21.06 -4.42
CA GLY A 52 13.98 -20.44 -4.60
C GLY A 52 15.07 -21.42 -5.04
N MET A 53 14.72 -22.60 -5.52
CA MET A 53 15.71 -23.59 -5.97
C MET A 53 16.25 -23.27 -7.38
N GLY A 54 17.52 -23.61 -7.60
CA GLY A 54 18.15 -23.63 -8.91
C GLY A 54 18.45 -25.07 -9.36
N GLY A 55 18.66 -25.26 -10.67
CA GLY A 55 19.19 -26.53 -11.17
C GLY A 55 20.60 -26.76 -10.64
N SER A 56 20.84 -27.92 -10.03
CA SER A 56 22.18 -28.37 -9.65
C SER A 56 22.91 -28.84 -10.91
N GLU A 57 24.09 -28.27 -11.16
CA GLU A 57 24.94 -28.63 -12.30
C GLU A 57 25.45 -30.07 -12.21
N CYS A 58 25.53 -30.64 -10.99
CA CYS A 58 26.17 -31.93 -10.74
C CYS A 58 25.23 -33.12 -10.98
N ASP A 59 23.94 -33.00 -10.61
CA ASP A 59 23.05 -34.17 -10.48
C ASP A 59 21.71 -34.02 -11.22
N GLY A 60 21.47 -32.89 -11.91
CA GLY A 60 20.19 -32.60 -12.57
C GLY A 60 19.00 -32.39 -11.60
N GLY A 61 19.26 -32.42 -10.29
CA GLY A 61 18.28 -32.13 -9.25
C GLY A 61 18.09 -30.62 -9.01
N LEU A 62 17.10 -30.27 -8.19
CA LEU A 62 16.92 -28.90 -7.70
C LEU A 62 17.61 -28.76 -6.33
N ALA A 63 18.32 -27.66 -6.11
CA ALA A 63 18.98 -27.34 -4.85
C ALA A 63 18.61 -25.92 -4.39
N PRO A 64 18.48 -25.65 -3.08
CA PRO A 64 18.26 -24.29 -2.59
C PRO A 64 19.39 -23.36 -3.04
N GLN A 65 19.04 -22.20 -3.62
CA GLN A 65 20.01 -21.24 -4.12
C GLN A 65 19.78 -19.88 -3.46
N ALA A 66 20.80 -19.37 -2.76
CA ALA A 66 20.75 -18.07 -2.12
C ALA A 66 20.42 -16.95 -3.13
N ASN A 67 19.62 -15.98 -2.69
CA ASN A 67 19.15 -14.80 -3.41
C ASN A 67 18.33 -15.07 -4.68
N LYS A 68 18.12 -16.33 -5.06
CA LYS A 68 17.44 -16.67 -6.32
C LYS A 68 16.02 -16.12 -6.37
N LEU A 69 15.32 -16.18 -5.24
CA LEU A 69 13.96 -15.68 -5.11
C LEU A 69 13.91 -14.16 -5.28
N VAL A 70 14.70 -13.42 -4.51
CA VAL A 70 14.69 -11.93 -4.57
C VAL A 70 15.12 -11.43 -5.96
N GLU A 71 16.11 -12.06 -6.57
CA GLU A 71 16.54 -11.72 -7.94
C GLU A 71 15.45 -11.97 -8.98
N ALA A 72 14.66 -13.03 -8.82
CA ALA A 72 13.53 -13.29 -9.69
C ALA A 72 12.40 -12.27 -9.48
N LEU A 73 12.08 -11.96 -8.22
CA LEU A 73 11.05 -10.98 -7.86
C LEU A 73 11.37 -9.58 -8.39
N LYS A 74 12.64 -9.14 -8.29
CA LYS A 74 13.13 -7.86 -8.84
C LYS A 74 12.89 -7.73 -10.35
N LYS A 75 12.83 -8.84 -11.09
CA LYS A 75 12.63 -8.86 -12.56
C LYS A 75 11.16 -8.89 -12.99
N MET A 76 10.22 -9.10 -12.07
CA MET A 76 8.79 -9.25 -12.39
C MET A 76 8.02 -7.95 -12.09
N PRO A 77 7.53 -7.20 -13.09
CA PRO A 77 6.86 -5.91 -12.87
C PRO A 77 5.57 -6.01 -12.05
N MET A 78 4.91 -7.17 -12.06
CA MET A 78 3.73 -7.42 -11.22
C MET A 78 4.07 -7.57 -9.72
N LEU A 79 5.34 -7.82 -9.38
CA LEU A 79 5.84 -8.02 -8.02
C LEU A 79 6.88 -6.97 -7.58
N HIS A 80 7.40 -6.16 -8.50
CA HIS A 80 8.31 -5.07 -8.19
C HIS A 80 8.09 -3.86 -9.12
N ASP A 81 7.66 -2.74 -8.54
CA ASP A 81 7.52 -1.44 -9.19
C ASP A 81 8.84 -0.66 -9.10
N ALA A 82 9.70 -0.89 -10.10
CA ALA A 82 11.01 -0.28 -10.18
C ALA A 82 10.96 1.24 -10.41
N GLU A 83 9.91 1.74 -11.08
CA GLU A 83 9.75 3.18 -11.34
C GLU A 83 9.39 3.94 -10.08
N TYR A 84 8.48 3.39 -9.28
CA TYR A 84 8.18 3.94 -7.96
C TYR A 84 9.44 4.01 -7.10
N THR A 85 10.17 2.90 -7.02
CA THR A 85 11.38 2.80 -6.21
C THR A 85 12.44 3.86 -6.58
N LYS A 86 12.61 4.14 -7.87
CA LYS A 86 13.50 5.20 -8.38
C LYS A 86 12.99 6.60 -8.06
N SER A 87 11.72 6.87 -8.32
CA SER A 87 11.11 8.20 -8.13
C SER A 87 11.04 8.61 -6.65
N THR A 88 10.77 7.66 -5.75
CA THR A 88 10.73 7.91 -4.30
C THR A 88 12.07 7.76 -3.61
N LYS A 89 13.15 7.42 -4.35
CA LYS A 89 14.50 7.19 -3.81
C LYS A 89 14.50 6.23 -2.62
N LEU A 90 13.73 5.16 -2.72
CA LEU A 90 13.42 4.28 -1.58
C LEU A 90 14.69 3.70 -0.93
N TYR A 91 15.68 3.33 -1.75
CA TYR A 91 16.97 2.80 -1.28
C TYR A 91 17.98 3.86 -0.84
N ASP A 92 17.77 5.14 -1.18
CA ASP A 92 18.66 6.22 -0.72
C ASP A 92 18.42 6.53 0.77
N SER A 93 17.24 6.15 1.28
CA SER A 93 16.93 6.22 2.70
C SER A 93 17.52 5.01 3.43
N CYS A 94 18.16 5.23 4.58
CA CYS A 94 18.64 4.15 5.46
C CYS A 94 17.50 3.31 6.08
N GLU A 95 16.24 3.63 5.75
CA GLU A 95 15.05 3.01 6.31
C GLU A 95 14.77 1.60 5.74
N PHE A 96 15.27 1.31 4.52
CA PHE A 96 14.94 0.08 3.81
C PHE A 96 16.19 -0.72 3.39
N PRO A 97 16.26 -2.02 3.73
CA PRO A 97 17.27 -2.92 3.18
C PRO A 97 17.18 -3.07 1.66
N GLU A 98 18.28 -3.44 1.01
CA GLU A 98 18.38 -3.64 -0.47
C GLU A 98 17.42 -4.72 -1.01
N ASP A 99 16.92 -5.61 -0.14
CA ASP A 99 15.95 -6.66 -0.46
C ASP A 99 14.50 -6.25 -0.17
N THR A 100 14.27 -4.94 -0.09
CA THR A 100 12.93 -4.35 -0.04
C THR A 100 12.40 -4.12 -1.44
N LEU A 101 11.23 -4.68 -1.73
CA LEU A 101 10.53 -4.56 -3.00
C LEU A 101 9.17 -3.89 -2.81
N VAL A 102 8.64 -3.31 -3.88
CA VAL A 102 7.37 -2.59 -3.83
C VAL A 102 6.41 -3.20 -4.83
N LEU A 103 5.21 -3.59 -4.40
CA LEU A 103 4.16 -4.00 -5.34
C LEU A 103 3.59 -2.78 -6.09
N PRO A 104 3.15 -2.94 -7.35
CA PRO A 104 2.39 -1.92 -8.06
C PRO A 104 1.17 -1.47 -7.27
N LEU A 105 0.73 -0.22 -7.50
CA LEU A 105 -0.39 0.35 -6.77
C LEU A 105 -1.68 -0.46 -7.00
N SER A 106 -2.30 -0.91 -5.91
CA SER A 106 -3.55 -1.66 -6.02
C SER A 106 -4.73 -0.77 -6.40
N LYS A 107 -5.81 -1.37 -6.91
CA LYS A 107 -7.08 -0.68 -7.23
C LYS A 107 -7.67 0.11 -6.04
N ARG A 108 -7.31 -0.26 -4.80
CA ARG A 108 -7.78 0.40 -3.57
C ARG A 108 -6.84 1.50 -3.09
N LYS A 109 -5.88 1.93 -3.93
CA LYS A 109 -4.83 2.91 -3.59
C LYS A 109 -4.00 2.49 -2.37
N LYS A 110 -3.84 1.18 -2.17
CA LYS A 110 -2.94 0.61 -1.18
C LYS A 110 -1.66 0.17 -1.87
N ARG A 111 -0.51 0.59 -1.36
CA ARG A 111 0.81 0.15 -1.80
C ARG A 111 1.44 -0.74 -0.74
N ILE A 112 1.98 -1.87 -1.18
CA ILE A 112 2.65 -2.83 -0.29
C ILE A 112 4.14 -2.75 -0.55
N ILE A 113 4.89 -2.41 0.49
CA ILE A 113 6.35 -2.44 0.52
C ILE A 113 6.71 -3.68 1.33
N TYR A 114 7.50 -4.58 0.77
CA TYR A 114 7.82 -5.83 1.42
C TYR A 114 9.33 -6.11 1.42
N THR A 115 9.85 -6.53 2.56
CA THR A 115 11.27 -6.83 2.73
C THR A 115 11.44 -8.33 2.84
N ILE A 116 12.36 -8.89 2.07
CA ILE A 116 12.66 -10.32 2.11
C ILE A 116 13.81 -10.55 3.09
N LEU A 117 13.55 -11.33 4.14
CA LEU A 117 14.58 -11.86 5.02
C LEU A 117 14.89 -13.28 4.60
N GLU A 118 16.05 -13.48 3.99
CA GLU A 118 16.50 -14.80 3.55
C GLU A 118 17.23 -15.54 4.67
N TYR A 119 16.81 -16.79 4.93
CA TYR A 119 17.44 -17.63 5.94
C TYR A 119 18.72 -18.24 5.39
N SER A 120 19.70 -18.40 6.28
CA SER A 120 20.91 -19.18 6.00
C SER A 120 21.09 -20.26 7.08
N PRO A 121 21.14 -21.55 6.71
CA PRO A 121 20.93 -22.08 5.36
C PRO A 121 19.46 -22.01 4.93
N LEU A 122 19.21 -22.04 3.61
CA LEU A 122 17.89 -22.33 3.05
C LEU A 122 17.62 -23.83 3.15
N LEU A 123 16.44 -24.21 3.60
CA LEU A 123 16.07 -25.60 3.84
C LEU A 123 15.06 -26.10 2.82
N ASP A 124 15.15 -27.38 2.45
CA ASP A 124 13.97 -28.07 1.95
C ASP A 124 13.02 -28.35 3.12
N SER A 125 11.72 -28.23 2.89
CA SER A 125 10.69 -28.38 3.92
C SER A 125 10.74 -29.75 4.60
N CYS A 126 11.16 -30.81 3.88
CA CYS A 126 11.34 -32.14 4.46
C CYS A 126 12.52 -32.24 5.44
N ASN A 127 13.44 -31.27 5.41
CA ASN A 127 14.58 -31.17 6.31
C ASN A 127 14.34 -30.22 7.50
N MET A 128 13.16 -29.58 7.60
CA MET A 128 12.85 -28.71 8.73
C MET A 128 12.62 -29.50 10.03
N THR A 129 13.19 -29.00 11.11
CA THR A 129 13.06 -29.53 12.47
C THR A 129 12.20 -28.62 13.36
N THR A 130 11.86 -29.07 14.56
CA THR A 130 11.14 -28.23 15.55
C THR A 130 11.92 -26.95 15.92
N ASP A 131 13.24 -27.01 15.89
CA ASP A 131 14.10 -25.86 16.21
C ASP A 131 14.03 -24.79 15.12
N ASP A 132 13.90 -25.20 13.85
CA ASP A 132 13.70 -24.29 12.72
C ASP A 132 12.36 -23.56 12.83
N TRP A 133 11.29 -24.26 13.22
CA TRP A 133 9.99 -23.64 13.50
C TRP A 133 10.06 -22.67 14.70
N ALA A 134 10.78 -23.04 15.77
CA ALA A 134 11.00 -22.16 16.91
C ALA A 134 11.82 -20.91 16.55
N LYS A 135 12.76 -21.03 15.60
CA LYS A 135 13.49 -19.88 15.04
C LYS A 135 12.54 -18.93 14.30
N ILE A 136 11.69 -19.45 13.41
CA ILE A 136 10.69 -18.64 12.68
C ILE A 136 9.80 -17.86 13.66
N ALA A 137 9.30 -18.52 14.72
CA ALA A 137 8.47 -17.86 15.73
C ALA A 137 9.19 -16.71 16.45
N ARG A 138 10.44 -16.92 16.87
CA ARG A 138 11.27 -15.88 17.52
C ARG A 138 11.57 -14.71 16.60
N ASP A 139 11.84 -14.97 15.33
CA ASP A 139 12.09 -13.92 14.35
C ASP A 139 10.83 -13.08 14.13
N LEU A 140 9.65 -13.72 13.99
CA LEU A 140 8.37 -13.00 13.90
C LEU A 140 8.13 -12.10 15.12
N GLU A 141 8.39 -12.58 16.33
CA GLU A 141 8.28 -11.79 17.56
C GLU A 141 9.21 -10.58 17.53
N LYS A 142 10.50 -10.80 17.25
CA LYS A 142 11.52 -9.76 17.17
C LYS A 142 11.12 -8.64 16.20
N TYR A 143 10.77 -9.00 14.96
CA TYR A 143 10.40 -8.00 13.96
C TYR A 143 9.09 -7.29 14.30
N SER A 144 8.12 -7.98 14.92
CA SER A 144 6.89 -7.32 15.38
C SER A 144 7.17 -6.24 16.43
N ALA A 145 8.09 -6.49 17.36
CA ALA A 145 8.48 -5.54 18.41
C ALA A 145 9.33 -4.38 17.87
N GLU A 146 10.26 -4.65 16.95
CA GLU A 146 11.07 -3.61 16.29
C GLU A 146 10.20 -2.65 15.47
N THR A 147 9.17 -3.17 14.78
CA THR A 147 8.24 -2.35 13.99
C THR A 147 7.38 -1.43 14.88
N GLN A 148 7.05 -1.86 16.11
CA GLN A 148 6.35 -1.04 17.10
C GLN A 148 7.25 0.08 17.66
N CYS A 149 8.54 -0.18 17.87
CA CYS A 149 9.47 0.83 18.39
C CYS A 149 9.65 1.99 17.40
N SER A 150 9.72 1.71 16.10
CA SER A 150 9.80 2.76 15.06
C SER A 150 8.55 3.64 14.96
N THR A 151 7.39 3.19 15.47
CA THR A 151 6.15 4.00 15.45
C THR A 151 6.02 4.95 16.64
N TYR A 152 6.90 4.84 17.66
CA TYR A 152 6.86 5.65 18.88
C TYR A 152 8.05 6.61 19.03
N CYS A 153 8.94 6.69 18.04
CA CYS A 153 10.07 7.64 18.04
C CYS A 153 9.80 8.94 17.24
N GLU A 154 8.57 9.14 16.75
CA GLU A 154 8.12 10.39 16.10
C GLU A 154 7.14 11.22 16.98
N GLU A 155 7.34 11.23 18.31
CA GLU A 155 6.73 12.23 19.21
C GLU A 155 7.78 13.05 19.94
#